data_AF-A0A2T2VAA2-F1
#
_entry.id   AF-A0A2T2VAA2-F1
#
_cell.length_a   1.000
_cell.length_b   1.000
_cell.length_c   1.000
_cell.angle_alpha   90.00
_cell.angle_beta   90.00
_cell.angle_gamma   90.00
#
_symmetry.space_group_name_H-M   'P 1'
#
loop_
_entity.id
_entity.type
_entity.pdbx_description
1 polymer ?
#
loop_
_entity_poly.entity_id
_entity_poly.type
_entity_poly.pdbx_seq_one_letter_code
_entity_poly.pdbx_strand_id
1 'polypeptide(L)'
;MPDADPHAEPKAPGDIELKKAPQEPLAPSSDGQSGDGAAGGGLEGMIDLPVVKNQNKNRRGQRPEWLRVKLPYGETYKNVLDTVEEHDLHTVCQSAQCPNMGECWSKGTATFMILGDVCTRSCGFCAVKTGRPEEAGLDWDEPRRVAKAAAKMDLSHAVITSVNRDEREDGGAPIFAEVIRKIREKQPGCTVEVLTPDFRGIESAIETVFEAEPDLFNHNVETVPRLYRRVRPQADYERSLRVLEMAKDAGLRTKSGIMVGLGEERDEVLQIMDDFVEIGLDVMTIGQYLQPSEMHLPVESFVPPEIFDWYKEVGEDKGLDHVESSPLTRSSYHAEEHV
;
A
#
# COMPACT_ATOMS: atom_id res chain seq x y z
N MET A 1 18.21 11.61 21.16
CA MET A 1 17.85 10.40 21.93
C MET A 1 19.07 9.50 21.91
N PRO A 2 19.38 8.78 23.00
CA PRO A 2 20.60 7.97 23.05
C PRO A 2 20.52 6.86 21.99
N ASP A 3 21.68 6.51 21.44
CA ASP A 3 21.92 5.57 20.35
C ASP A 3 21.04 4.32 20.44
N ALA A 4 20.14 4.15 19.47
CA ALA A 4 19.47 2.89 19.25
C ALA A 4 20.38 2.02 18.38
N ASP A 5 20.80 0.88 18.92
CA ASP A 5 21.56 -0.14 18.20
C ASP A 5 20.72 -0.64 17.01
N PRO A 6 21.20 -0.47 15.75
CA PRO A 6 20.46 -0.89 14.56
C PRO A 6 20.35 -2.42 14.42
N HIS A 7 21.00 -3.20 15.29
CA HIS A 7 20.94 -4.66 15.31
C HIS A 7 20.14 -5.23 16.49
N ALA A 8 19.42 -4.40 17.25
CA ALA A 8 18.60 -4.89 18.35
C ALA A 8 17.40 -5.69 17.82
N GLU A 9 17.28 -6.95 18.23
CA GLU A 9 16.10 -7.78 17.97
C GLU A 9 14.82 -7.05 18.41
N PRO A 10 13.74 -7.09 17.60
CA PRO A 10 12.48 -6.43 17.93
C PRO A 10 11.88 -7.06 19.20
N LYS A 11 11.62 -6.22 20.20
CA LYS A 11 11.04 -6.64 21.48
C LYS A 11 9.60 -7.14 21.29
N ALA A 12 9.31 -8.36 21.72
CA ALA A 12 7.96 -8.87 21.78
C ALA A 12 7.13 -8.11 22.85
N PRO A 13 5.78 -8.17 22.82
CA PRO A 13 4.94 -7.48 23.81
C PRO A 13 5.25 -7.83 25.29
N GLY A 14 5.92 -8.96 25.55
CA GLY A 14 6.37 -9.37 26.88
C GLY A 14 7.76 -8.84 27.28
N ASP A 15 8.55 -8.35 26.34
CA ASP A 15 9.95 -7.93 26.55
C ASP A 15 10.06 -6.44 26.95
N ILE A 16 8.93 -5.75 27.00
CA ILE A 16 8.83 -4.34 27.36
C ILE A 16 8.24 -4.25 28.77
N GLU A 17 9.09 -4.00 29.76
CA GLU A 17 8.62 -3.54 31.07
C GLU A 17 7.99 -2.15 30.91
N LEU A 18 6.66 -2.12 30.75
CA LEU A 18 5.89 -0.89 30.76
C LEU A 18 5.91 -0.31 32.16
N LYS A 19 6.73 0.73 32.37
CA LYS A 19 6.65 1.53 33.60
C LYS A 19 5.25 2.11 33.68
N LYS A 20 4.53 1.76 34.75
CA LYS A 20 3.20 2.27 35.03
C LYS A 20 3.30 3.79 35.14
N ALA A 21 2.75 4.51 34.16
CA ALA A 21 2.62 5.95 34.28
C ALA A 21 1.81 6.25 35.56
N PRO A 22 2.20 7.26 36.35
CA PRO A 22 1.40 7.65 37.51
C PRO A 22 -0.02 7.94 37.03
N GLN A 23 -0.98 7.14 37.52
CA GLN A 23 -2.40 7.38 37.23
C GLN A 23 -2.83 8.57 38.07
N GLU A 24 -3.01 9.72 37.43
CA GLU A 24 -3.75 10.81 38.06
C GLU A 24 -5.20 10.38 38.24
N PRO A 25 -5.83 10.69 39.39
CA PRO A 25 -7.21 10.33 39.64
C PRO A 25 -8.10 11.01 38.60
N LEU A 26 -8.82 10.20 37.81
CA LEU A 26 -9.81 10.70 36.88
C LEU A 26 -10.91 11.43 37.66
N ALA A 27 -11.21 12.66 37.24
CA ALA A 27 -12.31 13.42 37.79
C ALA A 27 -13.63 12.64 37.59
N PRO A 28 -14.58 12.70 38.55
CA PRO A 28 -15.83 11.97 38.46
C PRO A 28 -16.63 12.40 37.23
N SER A 29 -17.07 11.43 36.43
CA SER A 29 -17.91 11.66 35.25
C SER A 29 -19.30 12.12 35.69
N SER A 30 -19.70 13.34 35.32
CA SER A 30 -21.10 13.74 35.36
C SER A 30 -21.77 13.27 34.06
N ASP A 31 -22.62 12.26 34.16
CA ASP A 31 -23.47 11.83 33.05
C ASP A 31 -24.39 12.97 32.59
N GLY A 32 -24.42 13.18 31.28
CA GLY A 32 -25.10 14.30 30.64
C GLY A 32 -26.61 14.30 30.88
N GLN A 33 -27.14 15.45 31.29
CA GLN A 33 -28.52 15.82 31.05
C GLN A 33 -28.57 17.01 30.08
N SER A 34 -29.30 16.79 28.99
CA SER A 34 -29.69 17.78 27.99
C SER A 34 -30.50 18.91 28.61
N GLY A 35 -30.12 20.16 28.33
CA GLY A 35 -30.91 21.34 28.68
C GLY A 35 -30.42 22.58 27.95
N ASP A 36 -31.31 23.18 27.17
CA ASP A 36 -31.13 24.44 26.46
C ASP A 36 -30.74 25.62 27.38
N GLY A 37 -29.87 26.50 26.87
CA GLY A 37 -29.87 27.91 27.28
C GLY A 37 -28.63 28.44 28.01
N ALA A 38 -27.97 29.36 27.33
CA ALA A 38 -27.26 30.54 27.86
C ALA A 38 -26.06 30.38 28.81
N ALA A 39 -24.90 30.74 28.23
CA ALA A 39 -23.91 31.68 28.76
C ALA A 39 -23.14 31.34 30.06
N GLY A 40 -21.82 31.27 29.90
CA GLY A 40 -20.87 31.86 30.86
C GLY A 40 -20.49 30.98 32.04
N GLY A 41 -19.56 30.05 31.83
CA GLY A 41 -18.84 29.36 32.88
C GLY A 41 -17.76 28.50 32.27
N GLY A 42 -16.49 28.92 32.40
CA GLY A 42 -15.36 28.16 31.88
C GLY A 42 -15.28 26.79 32.54
N LEU A 43 -15.17 25.75 31.72
CA LEU A 43 -14.80 24.41 32.15
C LEU A 43 -13.30 24.43 32.53
N GLU A 44 -12.99 24.85 33.75
CA GLU A 44 -11.64 24.73 34.31
C GLU A 44 -11.26 23.25 34.40
N GLY A 45 -10.21 22.84 33.66
CA GLY A 45 -9.58 21.53 33.79
C GLY A 45 -9.69 20.60 32.60
N MET A 46 -10.40 20.96 31.53
CA MET A 46 -10.29 20.23 30.26
C MET A 46 -9.03 20.71 29.54
N ILE A 47 -8.06 19.81 29.33
CA ILE A 47 -6.94 20.07 28.43
C ILE A 47 -7.56 20.30 27.06
N ASP A 48 -7.57 21.56 26.63
CA ASP A 48 -8.01 21.93 25.29
C ASP A 48 -6.98 21.32 24.32
N LEU A 49 -7.34 20.19 23.72
CA LEU A 49 -6.47 19.56 22.73
C LEU A 49 -6.30 20.57 21.61
N PRO A 50 -5.06 20.95 21.25
CA PRO A 50 -4.86 21.93 20.22
C PRO A 50 -5.52 21.42 18.94
N VAL A 51 -6.56 22.12 18.48
CA VAL A 51 -7.15 21.86 17.18
C VAL A 51 -6.10 22.25 16.14
N VAL A 52 -5.37 21.25 15.66
CA VAL A 52 -4.42 21.43 14.57
C VAL A 52 -5.23 21.90 13.36
N LYS A 53 -5.00 23.15 12.96
CA LYS A 53 -5.65 23.72 11.78
C LYS A 53 -5.33 22.82 10.59
N ASN A 54 -6.35 22.39 9.86
CA ASN A 54 -6.15 21.66 8.62
C ASN A 54 -5.37 22.54 7.65
N GLN A 55 -4.11 22.18 7.39
CA GLN A 55 -3.23 22.89 6.47
C GLN A 55 -3.38 22.42 5.01
N ASN A 56 -4.33 21.52 4.73
CA ASN A 56 -4.60 21.05 3.38
C ASN A 56 -5.09 22.23 2.52
N LYS A 57 -4.20 22.71 1.64
CA LYS A 57 -4.50 23.80 0.69
C LYS A 57 -5.15 23.28 -0.59
N ASN A 58 -5.27 21.97 -0.78
CA ASN A 58 -5.78 21.39 -2.02
C ASN A 58 -7.27 21.66 -2.14
N ARG A 59 -7.65 22.32 -3.24
CA ARG A 59 -9.06 22.53 -3.58
C ARG A 59 -9.50 21.52 -4.64
N ARG A 60 -10.66 20.89 -4.42
CA ARG A 60 -11.33 20.09 -5.45
C ARG A 60 -11.42 20.90 -6.75
N GLY A 61 -10.99 20.31 -7.87
CA GLY A 61 -11.00 20.94 -9.19
C GLY A 61 -9.68 21.58 -9.65
N GLN A 62 -8.65 21.66 -8.80
CA GLN A 62 -7.32 22.16 -9.20
C GLN A 62 -6.41 21.11 -9.84
N ARG A 63 -6.93 19.93 -10.21
CA ARG A 63 -6.13 18.92 -10.91
C ARG A 63 -5.74 19.44 -12.31
N PRO A 64 -4.44 19.42 -12.65
CA PRO A 64 -3.96 19.72 -13.99
C PRO A 64 -4.66 18.87 -15.06
N GLU A 65 -4.69 19.39 -16.28
CA GLU A 65 -5.40 18.76 -17.40
C GLU A 65 -4.82 17.37 -17.73
N TRP A 66 -3.51 17.20 -17.68
CA TRP A 66 -2.83 15.93 -17.95
C TRP A 66 -3.11 14.82 -16.92
N LEU A 67 -3.73 15.14 -15.79
CA LEU A 67 -4.18 14.16 -14.78
C LEU A 67 -5.67 13.83 -14.91
N ARG A 68 -6.37 14.39 -15.90
CA ARG A 68 -7.80 14.13 -16.13
C ARG A 68 -7.96 12.94 -17.06
N VAL A 69 -8.45 11.84 -16.52
CA VAL A 69 -8.84 10.67 -17.28
C VAL A 69 -10.36 10.55 -17.41
N LYS A 70 -10.79 9.79 -18.41
CA LYS A 70 -12.18 9.33 -18.47
C LYS A 70 -12.34 8.16 -17.51
N LEU A 71 -13.39 8.18 -16.71
CA LEU A 71 -13.72 7.03 -15.86
C LEU A 71 -14.06 5.83 -16.76
N PRO A 72 -13.65 4.63 -16.36
CA PRO A 72 -13.98 3.41 -17.09
C PRO A 72 -15.50 3.21 -17.12
N TYR A 73 -16.03 2.85 -18.29
CA TYR A 73 -17.43 2.52 -18.49
C TYR A 73 -17.56 1.42 -19.55
N GLY A 74 -18.61 0.60 -19.46
CA GLY A 74 -18.90 -0.44 -20.46
C GLY A 74 -19.19 -1.81 -19.87
N GLU A 75 -19.52 -2.75 -20.75
CA GLU A 75 -19.90 -4.12 -20.39
C GLU A 75 -18.74 -4.91 -19.76
N THR A 76 -17.52 -4.76 -20.28
CA THR A 76 -16.31 -5.36 -19.69
C THR A 76 -16.11 -4.90 -18.25
N TYR A 77 -16.24 -3.60 -17.98
CA TYR A 77 -16.12 -3.07 -16.62
C TYR A 77 -17.18 -3.65 -15.68
N LYS A 78 -18.43 -3.74 -16.15
CA LYS A 78 -19.53 -4.30 -15.36
C LYS A 78 -19.34 -5.78 -15.06
N ASN A 79 -18.93 -6.58 -16.05
CA ASN A 79 -18.72 -8.01 -15.88
C ASN A 79 -17.62 -8.32 -14.84
N VAL A 80 -16.58 -7.49 -14.78
CA VAL A 80 -15.54 -7.61 -13.75
C VAL A 80 -16.09 -7.24 -12.38
N LEU A 81 -16.82 -6.13 -12.27
CA LEU A 81 -17.47 -5.73 -11.02
C LEU A 81 -18.38 -6.84 -10.49
N ASP A 82 -19.25 -7.36 -11.36
CA ASP A 82 -20.17 -8.46 -11.04
C ASP A 82 -19.40 -9.72 -10.62
N THR A 83 -18.25 -10.02 -11.24
CA THR A 83 -17.41 -11.18 -10.87
C THR A 83 -16.77 -11.03 -9.49
N VAL A 84 -16.25 -9.84 -9.19
CA VAL A 84 -15.65 -9.53 -7.88
C VAL A 84 -16.71 -9.61 -6.78
N GLU A 85 -17.90 -9.05 -7.02
CA GLU A 85 -19.02 -9.10 -6.07
C GLU A 85 -19.57 -10.52 -5.89
N GLU A 86 -19.76 -11.29 -6.97
CA GLU A 86 -20.24 -12.68 -6.92
C GLU A 86 -19.32 -13.60 -6.11
N HIS A 87 -18.02 -13.32 -6.11
CA HIS A 87 -17.01 -14.13 -5.42
C HIS A 87 -16.65 -13.59 -4.03
N ASP A 88 -17.32 -12.55 -3.55
CA ASP A 88 -17.03 -11.90 -2.27
C ASP A 88 -15.53 -11.58 -2.13
N LEU A 89 -15.02 -10.85 -3.14
CA LEU A 89 -13.62 -10.43 -3.24
C LEU A 89 -13.52 -8.91 -3.17
N HIS A 90 -12.32 -8.43 -2.89
CA HIS A 90 -11.98 -7.01 -2.97
C HIS A 90 -10.93 -6.77 -4.05
N THR A 91 -10.96 -5.57 -4.64
CA THR A 91 -9.88 -5.09 -5.50
C THR A 91 -9.38 -3.75 -5.03
N VAL A 92 -8.07 -3.56 -5.02
CA VAL A 92 -7.47 -2.24 -4.75
C VAL A 92 -7.93 -1.21 -5.78
N CYS A 93 -8.23 -1.67 -7.00
CA CYS A 93 -8.81 -0.89 -8.09
C CYS A 93 -10.09 -0.15 -7.67
N GLN A 94 -11.03 -0.86 -7.03
CA GLN A 94 -12.27 -0.26 -6.51
C GLN A 94 -11.99 0.66 -5.32
N SER A 95 -11.24 0.17 -4.33
CA SER A 95 -10.98 0.93 -3.09
C SER A 95 -10.22 2.24 -3.35
N ALA A 96 -9.32 2.25 -4.34
CA ALA A 96 -8.54 3.42 -4.72
C ALA A 96 -9.17 4.27 -5.85
N GLN A 97 -10.36 3.90 -6.36
CA GLN A 97 -11.00 4.53 -7.52
C GLN A 97 -10.02 4.68 -8.70
N CYS A 98 -9.35 3.57 -9.04
CA CYS A 98 -8.22 3.60 -9.95
C CYS A 98 -8.65 4.07 -11.36
N PRO A 99 -7.97 5.08 -11.93
CA PRO A 99 -8.30 5.58 -13.27
C PRO A 99 -8.02 4.56 -14.38
N ASN A 100 -7.15 3.58 -14.13
CA ASN A 100 -6.60 2.69 -15.15
C ASN A 100 -7.38 1.37 -15.30
N MET A 101 -8.45 1.15 -14.53
CA MET A 101 -9.14 -0.15 -14.45
C MET A 101 -9.58 -0.69 -15.81
N GLY A 102 -10.18 0.17 -16.64
CA GLY A 102 -10.70 -0.24 -17.95
C GLY A 102 -9.60 -0.71 -18.89
N GLU A 103 -8.43 -0.07 -18.83
CA GLU A 103 -7.27 -0.42 -19.63
C GLU A 103 -6.65 -1.73 -19.14
N CYS A 104 -6.32 -1.83 -17.85
CA CYS A 104 -5.71 -3.03 -17.27
C CYS A 104 -6.55 -4.28 -17.58
N TRP A 105 -7.87 -4.20 -17.38
CA TRP A 105 -8.75 -5.34 -17.63
C TRP A 105 -8.84 -5.71 -19.10
N SER A 106 -8.79 -4.73 -20.02
CA SER A 106 -8.80 -5.01 -21.46
C SER A 106 -7.54 -5.75 -21.93
N LYS A 107 -6.45 -5.66 -21.17
CA LYS A 107 -5.20 -6.38 -21.42
C LYS A 107 -5.13 -7.76 -20.72
N GLY A 108 -6.18 -8.17 -20.01
CA GLY A 108 -6.17 -9.43 -19.25
C GLY A 108 -5.44 -9.35 -17.91
N THR A 109 -5.31 -8.15 -17.33
CA THR A 109 -4.63 -7.91 -16.05
C THR A 109 -5.60 -7.40 -14.99
N ALA A 110 -5.64 -8.01 -13.80
CA ALA A 110 -6.42 -7.48 -12.67
C ALA A 110 -5.65 -7.58 -11.34
N THR A 111 -5.96 -6.67 -10.42
CA THR A 111 -5.37 -6.66 -9.07
C THR A 111 -6.40 -7.03 -8.02
N PHE A 112 -6.18 -8.15 -7.34
CA PHE A 112 -6.99 -8.61 -6.22
C PHE A 112 -6.40 -8.14 -4.90
N MET A 113 -7.26 -7.70 -3.98
CA MET A 113 -6.90 -7.36 -2.61
C MET A 113 -7.45 -8.45 -1.69
N ILE A 114 -6.55 -9.28 -1.17
CA ILE A 114 -6.88 -10.39 -0.25
C ILE A 114 -6.81 -9.93 1.21
N LEU A 115 -7.26 -10.78 2.12
CA LEU A 115 -7.29 -10.56 3.58
C LEU A 115 -8.29 -9.50 4.05
N GLY A 116 -9.28 -9.17 3.21
CA GLY A 116 -10.36 -8.23 3.49
C GLY A 116 -10.09 -6.79 3.02
N ASP A 117 -10.88 -5.84 3.51
CA ASP A 117 -10.83 -4.40 3.14
C ASP A 117 -10.47 -3.46 4.31
N VAL A 118 -10.11 -4.03 5.47
CA VAL A 118 -9.69 -3.31 6.69
C VAL A 118 -8.24 -3.62 7.02
N CYS A 119 -7.41 -2.57 7.03
CA CYS A 119 -5.98 -2.63 7.28
C CYS A 119 -5.64 -2.23 8.71
N THR A 120 -4.72 -2.97 9.35
CA THR A 120 -4.20 -2.63 10.68
C THR A 120 -3.30 -1.38 10.71
N ARG A 121 -2.89 -0.88 9.54
CA ARG A 121 -2.05 0.31 9.38
C ARG A 121 -2.81 1.51 8.84
N SER A 122 -2.25 2.69 9.06
CA SER A 122 -2.86 3.98 8.76
C SER A 122 -1.94 4.85 7.88
N CYS A 123 -1.51 4.31 6.75
CA CYS A 123 -0.69 5.05 5.79
C CYS A 123 -1.44 6.30 5.32
N GLY A 124 -0.83 7.47 5.43
CA GLY A 124 -1.49 8.77 5.20
C GLY A 124 -1.95 9.00 3.75
N PHE A 125 -1.51 8.16 2.82
CA PHE A 125 -1.89 8.21 1.41
C PHE A 125 -2.98 7.21 1.01
N CYS A 126 -3.21 6.18 1.82
CA CYS A 126 -3.94 4.98 1.39
C CYS A 126 -5.44 5.09 1.70
N ALA A 127 -6.28 4.78 0.70
CA ALA A 127 -7.74 4.86 0.80
C ALA A 127 -8.41 3.67 1.50
N VAL A 128 -7.65 2.61 1.82
CA VAL A 128 -8.14 1.42 2.51
C VAL A 128 -8.53 1.77 3.95
N LYS A 129 -9.63 1.20 4.45
CA LYS A 129 -10.12 1.46 5.80
C LYS A 129 -9.07 1.04 6.83
N THR A 130 -8.81 1.88 7.83
CA THR A 130 -7.97 1.49 8.96
C THR A 130 -8.83 0.90 10.08
N GLY A 131 -8.42 -0.23 10.64
CA GLY A 131 -9.05 -0.86 11.78
C GLY A 131 -8.44 -2.21 12.11
N ARG A 132 -8.97 -2.86 13.15
CA ARG A 132 -8.71 -4.28 13.39
C ARG A 132 -9.80 -5.08 12.69
N PRO A 133 -9.47 -6.04 11.81
CA PRO A 133 -10.47 -6.91 11.20
C PRO A 133 -11.34 -7.58 12.26
N GLU A 134 -12.66 -7.60 12.04
CA GLU A 134 -13.63 -8.14 13.00
C GLU A 134 -13.48 -9.66 13.17
N GLU A 135 -13.10 -10.34 12.09
CA GLU A 135 -12.83 -11.77 12.11
C GLU A 135 -11.40 -12.05 12.57
N ALA A 136 -11.27 -12.82 13.66
CA ALA A 136 -9.97 -13.23 14.20
C ALA A 136 -9.20 -14.20 13.28
N GLY A 137 -9.88 -14.79 12.28
CA GLY A 137 -9.34 -15.81 11.38
C GLY A 137 -8.86 -15.27 10.04
N LEU A 138 -8.23 -16.18 9.28
CA LEU A 138 -8.06 -16.03 7.84
C LEU A 138 -9.21 -16.76 7.14
N ASP A 139 -9.71 -16.18 6.06
CA ASP A 139 -10.57 -16.91 5.15
C ASP A 139 -9.72 -17.83 4.27
N TRP A 140 -9.62 -19.09 4.67
CA TRP A 140 -8.84 -20.11 3.94
C TRP A 140 -9.46 -20.52 2.59
N ASP A 141 -10.70 -20.12 2.28
CA ASP A 141 -11.33 -20.36 0.97
C ASP A 141 -11.15 -19.18 0.00
N GLU A 142 -10.68 -18.02 0.47
CA GLU A 142 -10.37 -16.84 -0.34
C GLU A 142 -9.44 -17.19 -1.53
N PRO A 143 -8.33 -17.96 -1.37
CA PRO A 143 -7.50 -18.39 -2.50
C PRO A 143 -8.26 -19.09 -3.63
N ARG A 144 -9.22 -19.96 -3.27
CA ARG A 144 -10.05 -20.68 -4.25
C ARG A 144 -10.98 -19.72 -4.98
N ARG A 145 -11.50 -18.68 -4.31
CA ARG A 145 -12.37 -17.67 -4.93
C ARG A 145 -11.59 -16.76 -5.87
N VAL A 146 -10.40 -16.31 -5.47
CA VAL A 146 -9.48 -15.54 -6.34
C VAL A 146 -9.15 -16.32 -7.61
N ALA A 147 -8.74 -17.59 -7.49
CA ALA A 147 -8.42 -18.41 -8.65
C ALA A 147 -9.61 -18.65 -9.60
N LYS A 148 -10.83 -18.77 -9.05
CA LYS A 148 -12.05 -18.85 -9.88
C LYS A 148 -12.33 -17.54 -10.60
N ALA A 149 -12.17 -16.40 -9.93
CA ALA A 149 -12.34 -15.09 -10.54
C ALA A 149 -11.31 -14.87 -11.67
N ALA A 150 -10.03 -15.17 -11.42
CA ALA A 150 -8.96 -15.07 -12.41
C ALA A 150 -9.26 -15.91 -13.68
N ALA A 151 -9.71 -17.16 -13.51
CA ALA A 151 -10.09 -18.00 -14.64
C ALA A 151 -11.37 -17.52 -15.35
N LYS A 152 -12.38 -17.03 -14.61
CA LYS A 152 -13.61 -16.48 -15.19
C LYS A 152 -13.34 -15.21 -16.02
N MET A 153 -12.37 -14.43 -15.60
CA MET A 153 -11.93 -13.20 -16.27
C MET A 153 -10.91 -13.47 -17.40
N ASP A 154 -10.49 -14.73 -17.59
CA ASP A 154 -9.47 -15.16 -18.56
C ASP A 154 -8.18 -14.33 -18.45
N LEU A 155 -7.69 -14.14 -17.22
CA LEU A 155 -6.51 -13.31 -16.98
C LEU A 155 -5.25 -13.96 -17.53
N SER A 156 -4.43 -13.15 -18.20
CA SER A 156 -3.05 -13.45 -18.59
C SER A 156 -2.06 -13.11 -17.46
N HIS A 157 -2.40 -12.11 -16.63
CA HIS A 157 -1.58 -11.67 -15.51
C HIS A 157 -2.45 -11.31 -14.31
N ALA A 158 -2.13 -11.84 -13.13
CA ALA A 158 -2.82 -11.54 -11.89
C ALA A 158 -1.88 -10.86 -10.89
N VAL A 159 -2.27 -9.68 -10.41
CA VAL A 159 -1.55 -9.00 -9.32
C VAL A 159 -2.29 -9.25 -8.02
N ILE A 160 -1.60 -9.75 -7.00
CA ILE A 160 -2.17 -10.08 -5.70
C ILE A 160 -1.57 -9.14 -4.66
N THR A 161 -2.41 -8.35 -4.00
CA THR A 161 -2.00 -7.50 -2.88
C THR A 161 -2.89 -7.76 -1.67
N SER A 162 -2.57 -7.18 -0.52
CA SER A 162 -3.37 -7.34 0.68
C SER A 162 -3.41 -6.08 1.54
N VAL A 163 -4.36 -6.07 2.45
CA VAL A 163 -4.25 -5.24 3.65
C VAL A 163 -3.17 -5.79 4.60
N ASN A 164 -2.69 -4.97 5.54
CA ASN A 164 -1.78 -5.44 6.58
C ASN A 164 -2.57 -6.14 7.69
N ARG A 165 -2.07 -7.31 8.13
CA ARG A 165 -2.62 -8.11 9.23
C ARG A 165 -1.64 -8.22 10.40
N ASP A 166 -1.21 -7.07 10.94
CA ASP A 166 -0.20 -7.00 12.01
C ASP A 166 -0.67 -7.68 13.31
N GLU A 167 -1.96 -7.94 13.48
CA GLU A 167 -2.49 -8.69 14.62
C GLU A 167 -2.20 -10.19 14.56
N ARG A 168 -1.66 -10.69 13.44
CA ARG A 168 -1.21 -12.08 13.25
C ARG A 168 0.31 -12.18 13.30
N GLU A 169 0.83 -13.34 13.66
CA GLU A 169 2.28 -13.62 13.64
C GLU A 169 2.80 -13.75 12.20
N ASP A 170 2.04 -14.44 11.34
CA ASP A 170 2.39 -14.70 9.93
C ASP A 170 2.05 -13.56 8.96
N GLY A 171 1.41 -12.49 9.45
CA GLY A 171 0.95 -11.35 8.63
C GLY A 171 0.01 -11.70 7.48
N GLY A 172 -0.53 -12.92 7.42
CA GLY A 172 -1.35 -13.43 6.32
C GLY A 172 -0.58 -14.02 5.13
N ALA A 173 0.74 -14.20 5.22
CA ALA A 173 1.58 -14.80 4.18
C ALA A 173 1.07 -16.15 3.62
N PRO A 174 0.50 -17.07 4.42
CA PRO A 174 -0.03 -18.33 3.88
C PRO A 174 -1.13 -18.15 2.81
N ILE A 175 -1.92 -17.08 2.88
CA ILE A 175 -2.98 -16.82 1.87
C ILE A 175 -2.36 -16.35 0.55
N PHE A 176 -1.30 -15.52 0.58
CA PHE A 176 -0.56 -15.19 -0.63
C PHE A 176 -0.04 -16.44 -1.33
N ALA A 177 0.62 -17.33 -0.58
CA ALA A 177 1.18 -18.57 -1.09
C ALA A 177 0.10 -19.47 -1.72
N GLU A 178 -1.03 -19.65 -1.04
CA GLU A 178 -2.14 -20.45 -1.57
C GLU A 178 -2.81 -19.82 -2.79
N VAL A 179 -2.93 -18.48 -2.85
CA VAL A 179 -3.48 -17.80 -4.03
C VAL A 179 -2.62 -18.07 -5.26
N ILE A 180 -1.29 -17.94 -5.15
CA ILE A 180 -0.35 -18.23 -6.25
C ILE A 180 -0.56 -19.66 -6.76
N ARG A 181 -0.54 -20.64 -5.85
CA ARG A 181 -0.73 -22.07 -6.18
C ARG A 181 -2.08 -22.32 -6.86
N LYS A 182 -3.15 -21.72 -6.34
CA LYS A 182 -4.51 -21.92 -6.86
C LYS A 182 -4.73 -21.26 -8.22
N ILE A 183 -4.15 -20.08 -8.47
CA ILE A 183 -4.20 -19.45 -9.79
C ILE A 183 -3.48 -20.33 -10.81
N ARG A 184 -2.26 -20.80 -10.49
CA ARG A 184 -1.49 -21.68 -11.39
C ARG A 184 -2.21 -23.00 -11.70
N GLU A 185 -2.89 -23.58 -10.71
CA GLU A 185 -3.72 -24.78 -10.89
C GLU A 185 -4.93 -24.50 -11.81
N LYS A 186 -5.58 -23.34 -11.64
CA LYS A 186 -6.89 -23.06 -12.23
C LYS A 186 -6.82 -22.37 -13.60
N GLN A 187 -5.81 -21.54 -13.82
CA GLN A 187 -5.54 -20.82 -15.07
C GLN A 187 -4.07 -21.00 -15.46
N PRO A 188 -3.70 -22.14 -16.07
CA PRO A 188 -2.35 -22.39 -16.53
C PRO A 188 -1.90 -21.32 -17.54
N GLY A 189 -0.69 -20.78 -17.35
CA GLY A 189 -0.12 -19.72 -18.20
C GLY A 189 -0.42 -18.30 -17.73
N CYS A 190 -1.26 -18.10 -16.71
CA CYS A 190 -1.40 -16.81 -16.04
C CYS A 190 -0.21 -16.59 -15.11
N THR A 191 0.52 -15.50 -15.33
CA THR A 191 1.63 -15.08 -14.46
C THR A 191 1.09 -14.37 -13.22
N VAL A 192 1.78 -14.51 -12.09
CA VAL A 192 1.35 -13.96 -10.80
C VAL A 192 2.38 -13.00 -10.24
N GLU A 193 2.03 -11.72 -10.15
CA GLU A 193 2.77 -10.71 -9.37
C GLU A 193 2.17 -10.63 -7.96
N VAL A 194 3.02 -10.58 -6.92
CA VAL A 194 2.58 -10.26 -5.56
C VAL A 194 3.06 -8.87 -5.15
N LEU A 195 2.16 -8.01 -4.66
CA LEU A 195 2.47 -6.75 -4.00
C LEU A 195 2.23 -6.90 -2.50
N THR A 196 3.29 -7.20 -1.74
CA THR A 196 3.18 -7.61 -0.36
C THR A 196 3.32 -6.46 0.65
N PRO A 197 2.74 -6.62 1.85
CA PRO A 197 3.23 -5.97 3.07
C PRO A 197 4.73 -6.18 3.31
N ASP A 198 5.29 -5.46 4.29
CA ASP A 198 6.65 -5.72 4.79
C ASP A 198 6.69 -6.88 5.80
N PHE A 199 5.53 -7.46 6.15
CA PHE A 199 5.36 -8.48 7.20
C PHE A 199 6.04 -8.14 8.54
N ARG A 200 6.26 -6.86 8.81
CA ARG A 200 7.09 -6.34 9.92
C ARG A 200 8.53 -6.87 9.93
N GLY A 201 9.02 -7.39 8.81
CA GLY A 201 10.36 -7.98 8.69
C GLY A 201 10.46 -9.40 9.23
N ILE A 202 9.32 -10.08 9.43
CA ILE A 202 9.31 -11.47 9.88
C ILE A 202 9.73 -12.36 8.70
N GLU A 203 10.98 -12.81 8.72
CA GLU A 203 11.60 -13.54 7.61
C GLU A 203 10.80 -14.79 7.21
N SER A 204 10.32 -15.59 8.17
CA SER A 204 9.53 -16.79 7.87
C SER A 204 8.21 -16.50 7.13
N ALA A 205 7.60 -15.35 7.37
CA ALA A 205 6.40 -14.92 6.65
C ALA A 205 6.76 -14.50 5.22
N ILE A 206 7.88 -13.79 5.04
CA ILE A 206 8.40 -13.38 3.74
C ILE A 206 8.76 -14.63 2.90
N GLU A 207 9.53 -15.55 3.48
CA GLU A 207 9.95 -16.82 2.87
C GLU A 207 8.76 -17.69 2.46
N THR A 208 7.68 -17.71 3.26
CA THR A 208 6.44 -18.43 2.89
C THR A 208 5.88 -17.97 1.54
N VAL A 209 6.00 -16.68 1.21
CA VAL A 209 5.56 -16.14 -0.09
C VAL A 209 6.57 -16.51 -1.18
N PHE A 210 7.87 -16.46 -0.89
CA PHE A 210 8.92 -16.82 -1.85
C PHE A 210 8.85 -18.29 -2.27
N GLU A 211 8.58 -19.20 -1.33
CA GLU A 211 8.40 -20.64 -1.57
C GLU A 211 7.20 -20.96 -2.48
N ALA A 212 6.29 -20.01 -2.66
CA ALA A 212 5.20 -20.14 -3.62
C ALA A 212 5.59 -19.72 -5.05
N GLU A 213 6.82 -19.24 -5.24
CA GLU A 213 7.44 -18.88 -6.52
C GLU A 213 6.58 -17.92 -7.36
N PRO A 214 6.25 -16.71 -6.87
CA PRO A 214 5.59 -15.70 -7.70
C PRO A 214 6.47 -15.36 -8.91
N ASP A 215 5.85 -15.05 -10.04
CA ASP A 215 6.57 -14.65 -11.26
C ASP A 215 7.23 -13.28 -11.08
N LEU A 216 6.65 -12.42 -10.24
CA LEU A 216 7.23 -11.15 -9.83
C LEU A 216 6.90 -10.86 -8.36
N PHE A 217 7.91 -10.48 -7.57
CA PHE A 217 7.76 -10.03 -6.19
C PHE A 217 7.88 -8.50 -6.08
N ASN A 218 6.82 -7.85 -5.62
CA ASN A 218 6.71 -6.42 -5.49
C ASN A 218 6.55 -5.99 -4.02
N HIS A 219 7.36 -5.04 -3.58
CA HIS A 219 7.18 -4.35 -2.31
C HIS A 219 7.51 -2.87 -2.47
N ASN A 220 6.49 -2.01 -2.41
CA ASN A 220 6.70 -0.57 -2.56
C ASN A 220 7.37 0.04 -1.33
N VAL A 221 8.35 0.93 -1.54
CA VAL A 221 8.85 1.87 -0.52
C VAL A 221 7.96 3.12 -0.41
N GLU A 222 7.21 3.44 -1.47
CA GLU A 222 6.21 4.53 -1.58
C GLU A 222 6.77 5.96 -1.56
N THR A 223 7.78 6.26 -0.75
CA THR A 223 8.34 7.61 -0.62
C THR A 223 9.77 7.61 -0.07
N VAL A 224 10.37 8.79 -0.01
CA VAL A 224 11.74 9.02 0.48
C VAL A 224 11.87 8.85 2.00
N PRO A 225 13.05 8.47 2.52
CA PRO A 225 13.27 8.21 3.95
C PRO A 225 12.81 9.36 4.87
N ARG A 226 13.07 10.62 4.47
CA ARG A 226 12.67 11.81 5.24
C ARG A 226 11.16 11.89 5.46
N LEU A 227 10.35 11.42 4.52
CA LEU A 227 8.89 11.47 4.56
C LEU A 227 8.26 10.21 5.16
N TYR A 228 9.04 9.14 5.37
CA TYR A 228 8.52 7.82 5.72
C TYR A 228 7.61 7.83 6.95
N ARG A 229 8.03 8.47 8.05
CA ARG A 229 7.21 8.55 9.27
C ARG A 229 5.90 9.31 9.09
N ARG A 230 5.86 10.30 8.18
CA ARG A 230 4.65 11.07 7.85
C ARG A 230 3.71 10.26 6.94
N VAL A 231 4.28 9.54 5.97
CA VAL A 231 3.53 8.85 4.90
C VAL A 231 3.12 7.44 5.33
N ARG A 232 3.99 6.71 6.02
CA ARG A 232 3.84 5.32 6.47
C ARG A 232 4.27 5.16 7.93
N PRO A 233 3.48 5.65 8.91
CA PRO A 233 3.92 5.74 10.31
C PRO A 233 4.25 4.38 10.97
N GLN A 234 3.73 3.26 10.45
CA GLN A 234 4.03 1.91 10.93
C GLN A 234 5.04 1.13 10.05
N ALA A 235 5.50 1.71 8.95
CA ALA A 235 6.51 1.10 8.09
C ALA A 235 7.91 1.63 8.43
N ASP A 236 8.94 0.91 8.01
CA ASP A 236 10.35 1.33 8.11
C ASP A 236 11.02 1.23 6.72
N TYR A 237 11.86 2.21 6.36
CA TYR A 237 12.46 2.30 5.03
C TYR A 237 13.50 1.19 4.80
N GLU A 238 14.43 1.04 5.74
CA GLU A 238 15.47 0.02 5.71
C GLU A 238 14.86 -1.38 5.70
N ARG A 239 13.79 -1.58 6.48
CA ARG A 239 13.03 -2.84 6.44
C ARG A 239 12.42 -3.12 5.07
N SER A 240 11.87 -2.10 4.41
CA SER A 240 11.31 -2.26 3.07
C SER A 240 12.38 -2.58 2.04
N LEU A 241 13.57 -1.97 2.13
CA LEU A 241 14.73 -2.33 1.31
C LEU A 241 15.18 -3.78 1.59
N ARG A 242 15.25 -4.17 2.86
CA ARG A 242 15.62 -5.54 3.27
C ARG A 242 14.66 -6.59 2.70
N VAL A 243 13.35 -6.33 2.66
CA VAL A 243 12.37 -7.25 2.05
C VAL A 243 12.65 -7.45 0.55
N LEU A 244 13.03 -6.38 -0.17
CA LEU A 244 13.39 -6.44 -1.59
C LEU A 244 14.72 -7.18 -1.81
N GLU A 245 15.72 -6.90 -0.98
CA GLU A 245 17.01 -7.59 -0.98
C GLU A 245 16.83 -9.11 -0.77
N MET A 246 16.04 -9.51 0.22
CA MET A 246 15.73 -10.93 0.46
C MET A 246 15.05 -11.59 -0.74
N ALA A 247 14.14 -10.87 -1.43
CA ALA A 247 13.49 -11.39 -2.63
C ALA A 247 14.49 -11.58 -3.79
N LYS A 248 15.43 -10.64 -3.94
CA LYS A 248 16.48 -10.73 -4.95
C LYS A 248 17.46 -11.86 -4.66
N ASP A 249 17.86 -12.02 -3.40
CA ASP A 249 18.72 -13.12 -2.94
C ASP A 249 18.07 -14.49 -3.14
N ALA A 250 16.74 -14.57 -3.02
CA ALA A 250 15.94 -15.75 -3.34
C ALA A 250 15.81 -16.02 -4.85
N GLY A 251 16.36 -15.15 -5.71
CA GLY A 251 16.35 -15.29 -7.16
C GLY A 251 15.03 -14.88 -7.83
N LEU A 252 14.16 -14.16 -7.12
CA LEU A 252 12.90 -13.65 -7.68
C LEU A 252 13.14 -12.39 -8.50
N ARG A 253 12.29 -12.16 -9.50
CA ARG A 253 12.21 -10.86 -10.18
C ARG A 253 11.52 -9.87 -9.24
N THR A 254 12.15 -8.72 -9.02
CA THR A 254 11.78 -7.77 -7.97
C THR A 254 11.26 -6.45 -8.52
N LYS A 255 10.29 -5.87 -7.82
CA LYS A 255 9.70 -4.59 -8.17
C LYS A 255 9.45 -3.74 -6.95
N SER A 256 9.57 -2.43 -7.13
CA SER A 256 9.14 -1.46 -6.13
C SER A 256 8.56 -0.22 -6.80
N GLY A 257 7.96 0.63 -5.99
CA GLY A 257 7.27 1.82 -6.46
C GLY A 257 7.34 2.96 -5.48
N ILE A 258 7.29 4.17 -6.03
CA ILE A 258 7.16 5.41 -5.29
C ILE A 258 6.04 6.27 -5.85
N MET A 259 5.49 7.11 -4.99
CA MET A 259 4.61 8.20 -5.37
C MET A 259 5.33 9.53 -5.20
N VAL A 260 5.28 10.36 -6.24
CA VAL A 260 5.81 11.73 -6.23
C VAL A 260 4.68 12.75 -6.04
N GLY A 261 5.01 13.92 -5.49
CA GLY A 261 4.07 14.97 -5.10
C GLY A 261 3.69 14.98 -3.62
N LEU A 262 4.41 14.25 -2.77
CA LEU A 262 4.22 14.20 -1.31
C LEU A 262 5.15 15.17 -0.55
N GLY A 263 6.03 15.86 -1.28
CA GLY A 263 6.96 16.87 -0.75
C GLY A 263 8.42 16.43 -0.76
N GLU A 264 8.73 15.37 -1.50
CA GLU A 264 10.07 14.89 -1.80
C GLU A 264 10.82 15.87 -2.72
N GLU A 265 12.13 15.96 -2.56
CA GLU A 265 13.02 16.64 -3.48
C GLU A 265 13.51 15.66 -4.57
N ARG A 266 13.88 16.18 -5.74
CA ARG A 266 14.32 15.34 -6.87
C ARG A 266 15.55 14.50 -6.51
N ASP A 267 16.51 15.09 -5.81
CA ASP A 267 17.73 14.40 -5.39
C ASP A 267 17.42 13.24 -4.42
N GLU A 268 16.38 13.36 -3.59
CA GLU A 268 15.93 12.26 -2.74
C GLU A 268 15.29 11.13 -3.55
N VAL A 269 14.59 11.44 -4.66
CA VAL A 269 14.08 10.42 -5.59
C VAL A 269 15.24 9.70 -6.29
N LEU A 270 16.29 10.43 -6.69
CA LEU A 270 17.49 9.82 -7.27
C LEU A 270 18.23 8.92 -6.27
N GLN A 271 18.22 9.29 -4.98
CA GLN A 271 18.79 8.44 -3.93
C GLN A 271 18.05 7.11 -3.81
N ILE A 272 16.71 7.09 -3.90
CA ILE A 272 15.96 5.83 -3.94
C ILE A 272 16.37 4.98 -5.14
N MET A 273 16.60 5.59 -6.31
CA MET A 273 17.08 4.85 -7.48
C MET A 273 18.45 4.22 -7.22
N ASP A 274 19.35 4.94 -6.53
CA ASP A 274 20.65 4.41 -6.14
C ASP A 274 20.51 3.22 -5.17
N ASP A 275 19.65 3.34 -4.16
CA ASP A 275 19.34 2.24 -3.22
C ASP A 275 18.77 1.01 -3.95
N PHE A 276 17.89 1.23 -4.93
CA PHE A 276 17.30 0.16 -5.75
C PHE A 276 18.33 -0.52 -6.66
N VAL A 277 19.24 0.25 -7.25
CA VAL A 277 20.34 -0.31 -8.06
C VAL A 277 21.31 -1.11 -7.20
N GLU A 278 21.61 -0.66 -5.98
CA GLU A 278 22.47 -1.38 -5.03
C GLU A 278 21.89 -2.75 -4.67
N ILE A 279 20.57 -2.82 -4.46
CA ILE A 279 19.83 -4.09 -4.23
C ILE A 279 19.76 -4.96 -5.49
N GLY A 280 19.91 -4.37 -6.68
CA GLY A 280 19.69 -5.03 -7.96
C GLY A 280 18.22 -5.19 -8.31
N LEU A 281 17.37 -4.23 -7.92
CA LEU A 281 15.95 -4.19 -8.25
C LEU A 281 15.75 -4.24 -9.78
N ASP A 282 14.79 -5.03 -10.24
CA ASP A 282 14.52 -5.15 -11.69
C ASP A 282 13.60 -4.04 -12.20
N VAL A 283 12.48 -3.80 -11.51
CA VAL A 283 11.42 -2.92 -12.00
C VAL A 283 11.10 -1.81 -11.01
N MET A 284 11.14 -0.56 -11.46
CA MET A 284 10.70 0.60 -10.67
C MET A 284 9.44 1.21 -11.26
N THR A 285 8.48 1.55 -10.40
CA THR A 285 7.28 2.31 -10.78
C THR A 285 7.26 3.70 -10.14
N ILE A 286 6.95 4.74 -10.91
CA ILE A 286 6.89 6.13 -10.41
C ILE A 286 5.58 6.76 -10.86
N GLY A 287 4.72 7.09 -9.90
CA GLY A 287 3.39 7.66 -10.14
C GLY A 287 3.14 8.96 -9.40
N GLN A 288 2.22 9.81 -9.90
CA GLN A 288 1.75 10.96 -9.12
C GLN A 288 0.88 10.50 -7.95
N TYR A 289 1.20 10.97 -6.75
CA TYR A 289 0.29 10.87 -5.60
C TYR A 289 -1.01 11.62 -5.90
N LEU A 290 -2.12 10.90 -5.83
CA LEU A 290 -3.47 11.46 -5.91
C LEU A 290 -4.16 11.31 -4.57
N GLN A 291 -4.48 12.44 -3.94
CA GLN A 291 -5.17 12.47 -2.66
C GLN A 291 -6.57 11.81 -2.74
N PRO A 292 -6.84 10.73 -1.98
CA PRO A 292 -8.13 10.06 -2.00
C PRO A 292 -9.27 10.90 -1.39
N SER A 293 -9.01 11.55 -0.26
CA SER A 293 -9.97 12.43 0.42
C SER A 293 -9.25 13.53 1.19
N GLU A 294 -9.99 14.55 1.66
CA GLU A 294 -9.43 15.69 2.41
C GLU A 294 -8.79 15.30 3.75
N MET A 295 -9.05 14.09 4.25
CA MET A 295 -8.47 13.52 5.47
C MET A 295 -7.08 12.88 5.24
N HIS A 296 -6.72 12.62 3.99
CA HIS A 296 -5.42 12.06 3.62
C HIS A 296 -4.39 13.19 3.46
N LEU A 297 -3.11 12.81 3.33
CA LEU A 297 -2.03 13.76 3.10
C LEU A 297 -2.34 14.70 1.92
N PRO A 298 -2.00 16.00 2.03
CA PRO A 298 -2.13 16.90 0.91
C PRO A 298 -1.12 16.51 -0.18
N VAL A 299 -1.53 16.61 -1.45
CA VAL A 299 -0.62 16.80 -2.57
C VAL A 299 0.17 18.09 -2.34
N GLU A 300 1.49 18.00 -2.25
CA GLU A 300 2.39 19.16 -2.10
C GLU A 300 2.75 19.75 -3.47
N SER A 301 2.85 18.91 -4.50
CA SER A 301 3.06 19.35 -5.88
C SER A 301 2.46 18.38 -6.90
N PHE A 302 2.06 18.93 -8.07
CA PHE A 302 1.75 18.13 -9.25
C PHE A 302 2.97 18.12 -10.15
N VAL A 303 3.62 16.98 -10.26
CA VAL A 303 4.82 16.81 -11.05
C VAL A 303 4.46 16.87 -12.54
N PRO A 304 5.16 17.70 -13.35
CA PRO A 304 4.94 17.76 -14.79
C PRO A 304 5.30 16.44 -15.50
N PRO A 305 4.60 16.04 -16.58
CA PRO A 305 4.88 14.81 -17.32
C PRO A 305 6.34 14.65 -17.76
N GLU A 306 6.99 15.74 -18.20
CA GLU A 306 8.39 15.73 -18.65
C GLU A 306 9.38 15.30 -17.56
N ILE A 307 9.01 15.43 -16.28
CA ILE A 307 9.84 14.96 -15.17
C ILE A 307 9.69 13.44 -14.98
N PHE A 308 8.53 12.87 -15.29
CA PHE A 308 8.35 11.42 -15.30
C PHE A 308 9.17 10.76 -16.42
N ASP A 309 9.17 11.35 -17.61
CA ASP A 309 10.00 10.92 -18.73
C ASP A 309 11.49 10.96 -18.33
N TRP A 310 11.91 12.06 -17.70
CA TRP A 310 13.28 12.19 -17.19
C TRP A 310 13.62 11.17 -16.09
N TYR A 311 12.70 10.88 -15.17
CA TYR A 311 12.93 9.84 -14.15
C TYR A 311 13.11 8.45 -14.78
N LYS A 312 12.38 8.16 -15.86
CA LYS A 312 12.55 6.91 -16.61
C LYS A 312 13.96 6.80 -17.18
N GLU A 313 14.38 7.81 -17.96
CA GLU A 313 15.71 7.86 -18.57
C GLU A 313 16.81 7.70 -17.51
N VAL A 314 16.73 8.44 -16.41
CA VAL A 314 17.75 8.39 -15.35
C VAL A 314 17.77 7.05 -14.63
N GLY A 315 16.62 6.46 -14.32
CA GLY A 315 16.56 5.17 -13.63
C GLY A 315 17.10 4.03 -14.49
N GLU A 316 16.77 4.01 -15.78
CA GLU A 316 17.32 3.05 -16.75
C GLU A 316 18.83 3.25 -16.95
N ASP A 317 19.30 4.51 -17.08
CA ASP A 317 20.74 4.83 -17.20
C ASP A 317 21.55 4.45 -15.94
N LYS A 318 20.93 4.48 -14.76
CA LYS A 318 21.56 4.04 -13.49
C LYS A 318 21.68 2.52 -13.39
N GLY A 319 20.90 1.76 -14.16
CA GLY A 319 21.00 0.29 -14.23
C GLY A 319 19.76 -0.47 -13.81
N LEU A 320 18.60 0.18 -13.64
CA LEU A 320 17.32 -0.53 -13.49
C LEU A 320 16.92 -1.14 -14.84
N ASP A 321 16.42 -2.38 -14.83
CA ASP A 321 16.02 -3.10 -16.06
C ASP A 321 14.78 -2.46 -16.72
N HIS A 322 13.82 -2.02 -15.91
CA HIS A 322 12.64 -1.32 -16.40
C HIS A 322 12.17 -0.22 -15.45
N VAL A 323 11.86 0.96 -16.00
CA VAL A 323 11.22 2.05 -15.26
C VAL A 323 9.90 2.44 -15.91
N GLU A 324 8.81 2.14 -15.23
CA GLU A 324 7.47 2.56 -15.59
C GLU A 324 7.15 3.86 -14.85
N SER A 325 7.10 4.97 -15.58
CA SER A 325 7.05 6.31 -14.98
C SER A 325 6.09 7.20 -15.76
N SER A 326 4.98 7.56 -15.14
CA SER A 326 4.01 8.50 -15.68
C SER A 326 3.12 9.07 -14.58
N PRO A 327 2.43 10.19 -14.81
CA PRO A 327 1.49 10.73 -13.81
C PRO A 327 0.42 9.73 -13.35
N LEU A 328 0.03 8.78 -14.21
CA LEU A 328 -1.04 7.81 -13.94
C LEU A 328 -0.51 6.43 -13.54
N THR A 329 0.81 6.23 -13.57
CA THR A 329 1.41 4.96 -13.19
C THR A 329 1.01 4.58 -11.77
N ARG A 330 0.73 3.28 -11.62
CA ARG A 330 0.47 2.59 -10.35
C ARG A 330 1.33 1.35 -10.35
N SER A 331 1.57 0.78 -9.17
CA SER A 331 2.37 -0.44 -9.06
C SER A 331 1.85 -1.57 -9.94
N SER A 332 0.54 -1.67 -10.19
CA SER A 332 -0.05 -2.68 -11.07
C SER A 332 -0.39 -2.21 -12.50
N TYR A 333 0.00 -1.00 -12.88
CA TYR A 333 -0.19 -0.51 -14.24
C TYR A 333 0.85 -1.14 -15.18
N HIS A 334 0.39 -1.67 -16.32
CA HIS A 334 1.18 -2.42 -17.31
C HIS A 334 2.02 -3.56 -16.72
N ALA A 335 1.60 -4.12 -15.59
CA ALA A 335 2.34 -5.16 -14.87
C ALA A 335 2.61 -6.42 -15.71
N GLU A 336 1.74 -6.72 -16.69
CA GLU A 336 1.94 -7.80 -17.65
C GLU A 336 3.20 -7.66 -18.51
N GLU A 337 3.72 -6.44 -18.67
CA GLU A 337 4.92 -6.14 -19.46
C GLU A 337 6.20 -6.25 -18.61
N HIS A 338 6.06 -6.47 -17.29
CA HIS A 338 7.17 -6.43 -16.33
C HIS A 338 7.69 -7.81 -15.92
N VAL A 339 7.02 -8.90 -16.32
CA VAL A 339 7.35 -10.29 -15.92
C VAL A 339 8.47 -10.89 -16.77
#